data_AF-A0AA39IPY7-F1
#
_entry.id   AF-A0AA39IPY7-F1
#
_cell.length_a   1.000
_cell.length_b   1.000
_cell.length_c   1.000
_cell.angle_alpha   90.00
_cell.angle_beta   90.00
_cell.angle_gamma   90.00
#
_symmetry.space_group_name_H-M   'P 1'
#
loop_
_entity.id
_entity.type
_entity.pdbx_description
1 polymer ?
#
loop_
_entity_poly.entity_id
_entity_poly.type
_entity_poly.pdbx_seq_one_letter_code
_entity_poly.pdbx_strand_id
1 'polypeptide(L)'
;MEKVLVFLAALFAVAALQCTEPGCGGCTDTSCGTNADCFFIANQVTCVCRIGFVGDPYKECCNGSDCGCHGDPHCKTLDGTFYDYQGTCPYVYSTPCRQLNDDKHFVVKAMNKLFYPKSPVSYVSEIEVEMYDQILHVDETLNFQVNGIAAYLPFYYPSRDDPLIVAELIGGQVHIRNSVYVTVIFSKQVLKMKVPHLEEYLGEEGLCGHAGNLNQDCSDDLVSIDGRVEIEKTCRYAVDKTGLARVAEILDTWITDEFGGWDSSKGDCRTGKGLAPDLPTCDTSRSSKECLPIKQALEGRGPFAQCKRLGKETITMAYESCVFDGCFIKDSKCETFKNFAKTCQANLGRVDLSTWRTVTGCPMDCSTILPFSTYSSCMSGCQPTCANQKLLERCNQPCFEGCQCKPGFVLDTSANPPKCVQPMACACIDKLGNSHPPNYSWLSDNCTKKNVCIMGAIYTESFTCMQHAHCGVEGGYMACLCDCGFRKSPDKKRCIR
;
A
#
# COMPACT_ATOMS: atom_id res chain seq x y z
N MET A 1 -10.85 13.06 26.40
CA MET A 1 -11.30 11.77 25.84
C MET A 1 -12.73 11.37 26.22
N GLU A 2 -13.29 11.76 27.38
CA GLU A 2 -14.70 11.44 27.72
C GLU A 2 -15.78 12.30 27.04
N LYS A 3 -15.44 13.46 26.47
CA LYS A 3 -16.45 14.38 25.88
C LYS A 3 -16.72 14.19 24.39
N VAL A 4 -15.84 13.49 23.66
CA VAL A 4 -16.02 13.17 22.22
C VAL A 4 -16.84 11.87 22.06
N LEU A 5 -16.73 10.94 23.01
CA LEU A 5 -17.54 9.72 23.03
C LEU A 5 -19.04 10.02 23.26
N VAL A 6 -19.36 11.09 23.98
CA VAL A 6 -20.75 11.51 24.26
C VAL A 6 -21.40 12.18 23.04
N PHE A 7 -20.62 12.87 22.19
CA PHE A 7 -21.16 13.48 20.97
C PHE A 7 -21.38 12.47 19.84
N LEU A 8 -20.52 11.45 19.70
CA LEU A 8 -20.75 10.34 18.77
C LEU A 8 -21.88 9.42 19.24
N ALA A 9 -21.96 9.10 20.54
CA ALA A 9 -23.08 8.33 21.09
C ALA A 9 -24.43 9.06 20.96
N ALA A 10 -24.45 10.39 20.93
CA ALA A 10 -25.68 11.17 20.72
C ALA A 10 -26.15 11.20 19.26
N LEU A 11 -25.27 10.97 18.27
CA LEU A 11 -25.66 10.75 16.87
C LEU A 11 -26.02 9.29 16.57
N PHE A 12 -25.45 8.32 17.30
CA PHE A 12 -25.84 6.91 17.22
C PHE A 12 -27.13 6.54 17.98
N ALA A 13 -27.72 7.49 18.71
CA ALA A 13 -28.96 7.30 19.45
C ALA A 13 -30.19 7.97 18.79
N VAL A 14 -30.12 8.33 17.50
CA VAL A 14 -31.32 8.61 16.72
C VAL A 14 -31.87 7.28 16.20
N ALA A 15 -32.64 6.63 17.08
CA ALA A 15 -33.72 5.72 16.73
C ALA A 15 -33.40 4.64 15.68
N ALA A 16 -32.92 3.49 16.14
CA ALA A 16 -33.49 2.22 15.68
C ALA A 16 -34.97 2.16 16.12
N LEU A 17 -35.82 3.03 15.58
CA LEU A 17 -37.27 2.85 15.64
C LEU A 17 -37.56 1.70 14.68
N GLN A 18 -37.81 0.51 15.22
CA GLN A 18 -38.47 -0.55 14.47
C GLN A 18 -39.83 -0.03 14.02
N CYS A 19 -39.91 0.41 12.77
CA CYS A 19 -41.14 0.81 12.12
C CYS A 19 -42.03 -0.43 11.99
N THR A 20 -43.20 -0.43 12.64
CA THR A 20 -44.12 -1.57 12.72
C THR A 20 -45.34 -1.42 11.80
N GLU A 21 -45.32 -0.46 10.87
CA GLU A 21 -46.42 -0.28 9.90
C GLU A 21 -46.20 -1.03 8.57
N PRO A 22 -47.28 -1.55 7.93
CA PRO A 22 -47.20 -2.22 6.64
C PRO A 22 -46.92 -1.17 5.55
N GLY A 23 -45.67 -1.08 5.11
CA GLY A 23 -45.18 -0.08 4.14
C GLY A 23 -43.76 0.42 4.42
N CYS A 24 -43.20 0.16 5.61
CA CYS A 24 -41.80 0.42 5.93
C CYS A 24 -40.88 -0.68 5.35
N GLY A 25 -40.67 -0.67 4.03
CA GLY A 25 -39.65 -1.48 3.37
C GLY A 25 -38.25 -0.95 3.64
N GLY A 26 -37.73 -1.20 4.83
CA GLY A 26 -36.35 -0.87 5.21
C GLY A 26 -35.33 -1.90 4.72
N CYS A 27 -34.05 -1.66 5.07
CA CYS A 27 -32.93 -2.56 4.79
C CYS A 27 -33.26 -4.04 4.99
N THR A 28 -33.00 -4.84 3.96
CA THR A 28 -33.10 -6.30 3.94
C THR A 28 -31.71 -6.92 3.80
N ASP A 29 -31.58 -8.23 4.04
CA ASP A 29 -30.31 -8.95 3.89
C ASP A 29 -29.75 -8.92 2.45
N THR A 30 -30.56 -8.52 1.46
CA THR A 30 -30.16 -8.37 0.05
C THR A 30 -30.15 -6.92 -0.42
N SER A 31 -30.36 -5.96 0.48
CA SER A 31 -30.44 -4.53 0.12
C SER A 31 -29.10 -3.95 -0.30
N CYS A 32 -27.99 -4.48 0.23
CA CYS A 32 -26.64 -4.05 -0.08
C CYS A 32 -25.74 -5.23 -0.42
N GLY A 33 -24.63 -4.92 -1.08
CA GLY A 33 -23.61 -5.88 -1.48
C GLY A 33 -22.83 -6.47 -0.30
N THR A 34 -22.00 -7.47 -0.59
CA THR A 34 -21.12 -8.06 0.43
C THR A 34 -20.17 -7.01 1.00
N ASN A 35 -19.97 -7.02 2.32
CA ASN A 35 -19.15 -6.06 3.08
C ASN A 35 -19.64 -4.60 3.04
N ALA A 36 -20.91 -4.37 2.71
CA ALA A 36 -21.58 -3.09 2.89
C ALA A 36 -22.51 -3.10 4.11
N ASP A 37 -22.70 -1.94 4.72
CA ASP A 37 -23.72 -1.67 5.70
C ASP A 37 -24.90 -0.94 5.03
N CYS A 38 -26.12 -1.30 5.45
CA CYS A 38 -27.35 -0.74 4.94
C CYS A 38 -27.94 0.28 5.91
N PHE A 39 -28.30 1.45 5.39
CA PHE A 39 -28.99 2.51 6.11
C PHE A 39 -30.29 2.86 5.39
N PHE A 40 -31.35 3.17 6.15
CA PHE A 40 -32.61 3.67 5.57
C PHE A 40 -32.77 5.13 5.96
N ILE A 41 -32.42 6.04 5.05
CA ILE A 41 -32.34 7.48 5.28
C ILE A 41 -33.26 8.17 4.27
N ALA A 42 -34.06 9.14 4.72
CA ALA A 42 -34.96 9.93 3.86
C ALA A 42 -35.89 9.09 2.95
N ASN A 43 -36.39 7.96 3.46
CA ASN A 43 -37.24 7.02 2.72
C ASN A 43 -36.54 6.31 1.54
N GLN A 44 -35.20 6.21 1.58
CA GLN A 44 -34.38 5.51 0.59
C GLN A 44 -33.38 4.58 1.29
N VAL A 45 -33.11 3.42 0.67
CA VAL A 45 -32.02 2.53 1.06
C VAL A 45 -30.70 3.12 0.58
N THR A 46 -29.76 3.29 1.51
CA THR A 46 -28.40 3.77 1.26
C THR A 46 -27.42 2.71 1.72
N CYS A 47 -26.59 2.23 0.79
CA CYS A 47 -25.53 1.28 1.10
C CYS A 47 -24.19 2.01 1.21
N VAL A 48 -23.38 1.63 2.20
CA VAL A 48 -22.05 2.18 2.41
C VAL A 48 -21.08 1.03 2.66
N CYS A 49 -19.93 1.03 1.99
CA CYS A 49 -18.90 0.03 2.29
C CYS A 49 -18.46 0.13 3.74
N ARG A 50 -18.34 -1.02 4.42
CA ARG A 50 -17.78 -1.08 5.76
C ARG A 50 -16.39 -0.45 5.77
N ILE A 51 -16.01 0.16 6.89
CA ILE A 51 -14.69 0.75 7.06
C ILE A 51 -13.61 -0.27 6.65
N GLY A 52 -12.75 0.12 5.70
CA GLY A 52 -11.68 -0.71 5.16
C GLY A 52 -12.02 -1.47 3.86
N PHE A 53 -13.25 -1.32 3.36
CA PHE A 53 -13.73 -1.81 2.06
C PHE A 53 -14.06 -0.65 1.12
N VAL A 54 -13.93 -0.87 -0.18
CA VAL A 54 -14.15 0.10 -1.28
C VAL A 54 -14.89 -0.58 -2.45
N GLY A 55 -15.44 0.22 -3.37
CA GLY A 55 -16.20 -0.23 -4.54
C GLY A 55 -17.69 0.07 -4.43
N ASP A 56 -18.50 -0.65 -5.21
CA ASP A 56 -19.95 -0.45 -5.28
C ASP A 56 -20.67 -1.10 -4.07
N PRO A 57 -21.21 -0.30 -3.13
CA PRO A 57 -21.85 -0.83 -1.93
C PRO A 57 -23.20 -1.50 -2.19
N TYR A 58 -23.78 -1.32 -3.37
CA TYR A 58 -25.02 -2.00 -3.77
C TYR A 58 -24.74 -3.37 -4.42
N LYS A 59 -23.53 -3.60 -4.95
CA LYS A 59 -23.13 -4.89 -5.55
C LYS A 59 -22.17 -5.67 -4.66
N GLU A 60 -20.99 -5.12 -4.42
CA GLU A 60 -19.92 -5.75 -3.64
C GLU A 60 -18.87 -4.71 -3.26
N CYS A 61 -18.61 -4.58 -1.95
CA CYS A 61 -17.44 -3.87 -1.47
C CYS A 61 -16.28 -4.85 -1.37
N CYS A 62 -15.26 -4.61 -2.20
CA CYS A 62 -14.00 -5.31 -2.11
C CYS A 62 -13.25 -4.82 -0.87
N ASN A 63 -12.51 -5.69 -0.17
CA ASN A 63 -11.50 -5.16 0.75
C ASN A 63 -10.56 -4.32 -0.12
N GLY A 64 -10.12 -3.13 0.28
CA GLY A 64 -9.09 -2.42 -0.51
C GLY A 64 -7.75 -3.18 -0.56
N SER A 65 -7.69 -4.37 0.02
CA SER A 65 -6.69 -5.40 -0.26
C SER A 65 -6.81 -6.04 -1.66
N ASP A 66 -7.92 -5.87 -2.38
CA ASP A 66 -8.19 -6.42 -3.71
C ASP A 66 -8.21 -5.34 -4.81
N CYS A 67 -8.42 -4.08 -4.44
CA CYS A 67 -8.28 -2.91 -5.31
C CYS A 67 -6.84 -2.39 -5.22
N GLY A 68 -6.12 -2.42 -6.35
CA GLY A 68 -4.70 -2.18 -6.39
C GLY A 68 -3.99 -2.92 -7.52
N CYS A 69 -2.70 -2.64 -7.66
CA CYS A 69 -1.79 -3.30 -8.57
C CYS A 69 -0.99 -4.40 -7.85
N HIS A 70 -0.85 -5.56 -8.49
CA HIS A 70 -0.07 -6.69 -7.99
C HIS A 70 0.70 -7.39 -9.11
N GLY A 71 1.82 -8.02 -8.79
CA GLY A 71 2.61 -8.76 -9.79
C GLY A 71 3.22 -7.82 -10.82
N ASP A 72 2.91 -8.04 -12.10
CA ASP A 72 3.59 -7.41 -13.22
C ASP A 72 2.82 -6.38 -14.05
N PRO A 73 2.49 -5.22 -13.47
CA PRO A 73 1.40 -5.09 -12.53
C PRO A 73 0.03 -5.32 -13.18
N HIS A 74 -0.71 -6.28 -12.64
CA HIS A 74 -2.13 -6.45 -12.84
C HIS A 74 -2.91 -5.56 -11.87
N CYS A 75 -3.66 -4.60 -12.39
CA CYS A 75 -4.33 -3.57 -11.60
C CYS A 75 -5.85 -3.75 -11.60
N LYS A 76 -6.45 -3.50 -10.44
CA LYS A 76 -7.89 -3.35 -10.26
C LYS A 76 -8.16 -1.97 -9.66
N THR A 77 -8.96 -1.15 -10.34
CA THR A 77 -9.37 0.19 -9.85
C THR A 77 -10.27 0.09 -8.61
N LEU A 78 -10.64 1.23 -8.03
CA LEU A 78 -11.52 1.28 -6.88
C LEU A 78 -12.94 0.79 -7.20
N ASP A 79 -13.46 1.05 -8.40
CA ASP A 79 -14.76 0.53 -8.87
C ASP A 79 -14.68 -0.84 -9.56
N GLY A 80 -13.47 -1.32 -9.84
CA GLY A 80 -13.19 -2.72 -10.12
C GLY A 80 -12.73 -3.05 -11.53
N THR A 81 -12.42 -2.05 -12.36
CA THR A 81 -11.81 -2.21 -13.68
C THR A 81 -10.49 -2.93 -13.62
N PHE A 82 -10.39 -3.99 -14.39
CA PHE A 82 -9.16 -4.75 -14.56
C PHE A 82 -8.36 -4.27 -15.77
N TYR A 83 -7.10 -3.93 -15.55
CA TYR A 83 -6.16 -3.52 -16.60
C TYR A 83 -4.71 -3.84 -16.20
N ASP A 84 -3.82 -3.86 -17.19
CA ASP A 84 -2.38 -3.99 -16.99
C ASP A 84 -1.68 -2.72 -17.50
N TYR A 85 -0.67 -2.23 -16.77
CA TYR A 85 0.11 -1.06 -17.17
C TYR A 85 1.61 -1.26 -16.97
N GLN A 86 2.36 -1.31 -18.08
CA GLN A 86 3.79 -1.67 -18.05
C GLN A 86 4.76 -0.49 -18.00
N GLY A 87 4.27 0.76 -18.11
CA GLY A 87 5.10 1.97 -18.14
C GLY A 87 6.00 2.08 -16.91
N THR A 88 7.21 2.63 -17.10
CA THR A 88 8.26 2.74 -16.05
C THR A 88 8.55 4.18 -15.64
N CYS A 89 7.89 5.14 -16.26
CA CYS A 89 7.96 6.53 -15.81
C CYS A 89 7.13 6.70 -14.54
N PRO A 90 7.49 7.62 -13.62
CA PRO A 90 6.63 7.95 -12.49
C PRO A 90 5.25 8.43 -12.96
N TYR A 91 4.20 8.05 -12.25
CA TYR A 91 2.82 8.43 -12.57
C TYR A 91 2.00 8.71 -11.31
N VAL A 92 0.95 9.51 -11.46
CA VAL A 92 -0.05 9.73 -10.42
C VAL A 92 -1.00 8.52 -10.38
N TYR A 93 -0.93 7.77 -9.29
CA TYR A 93 -1.80 6.61 -9.06
C TYR A 93 -3.20 7.03 -8.62
N SER A 94 -3.32 7.95 -7.66
CA SER A 94 -4.62 8.48 -7.23
C SER A 94 -4.47 9.85 -6.58
N THR A 95 -5.40 10.76 -6.86
CA THR A 95 -5.52 12.08 -6.24
C THR A 95 -6.98 12.55 -6.31
N PRO A 96 -7.46 13.39 -5.38
CA PRO A 96 -8.69 14.13 -5.60
C PRO A 96 -8.64 14.96 -6.88
N CYS A 97 -9.67 14.91 -7.72
CA CYS A 97 -9.74 15.72 -8.96
C CYS A 97 -10.10 17.19 -8.68
N ARG A 98 -10.54 17.47 -7.46
CA ARG A 98 -10.96 18.78 -6.99
C ARG A 98 -10.06 19.25 -5.85
N GLN A 99 -10.03 20.56 -5.66
CA GLN A 99 -9.35 21.13 -4.52
C GLN A 99 -10.11 20.79 -3.24
N LEU A 100 -9.44 20.08 -2.34
CA LEU A 100 -9.93 19.74 -1.01
C LEU A 100 -9.12 20.49 0.04
N ASN A 101 -9.65 20.55 1.26
CA ASN A 101 -8.90 20.99 2.44
C ASN A 101 -7.74 20.03 2.74
N ASP A 102 -6.71 20.51 3.43
CA ASP A 102 -5.49 19.76 3.73
C ASP A 102 -5.73 18.41 4.43
N ASP A 103 -6.80 18.29 5.23
CA ASP A 103 -7.13 17.06 5.95
C ASP A 103 -7.59 15.92 5.03
N LYS A 104 -8.14 16.26 3.86
CA LYS A 104 -8.66 15.32 2.86
C LYS A 104 -7.84 15.30 1.57
N HIS A 105 -6.94 16.26 1.37
CA HIS A 105 -6.03 16.28 0.24
C HIS A 105 -4.96 15.18 0.38
N PHE A 106 -4.66 14.52 -0.73
CA PHE A 106 -3.54 13.60 -0.85
C PHE A 106 -3.14 13.45 -2.32
N VAL A 107 -1.89 13.05 -2.57
CA VAL A 107 -1.44 12.60 -3.90
C VAL A 107 -0.68 11.29 -3.71
N VAL A 108 -1.11 10.22 -4.39
CA VAL A 108 -0.39 8.94 -4.43
C VAL A 108 0.29 8.83 -5.79
N LYS A 109 1.61 8.71 -5.79
CA LYS A 109 2.43 8.50 -6.97
C LYS A 109 3.14 7.17 -6.88
N ALA A 110 3.40 6.57 -8.04
CA ALA A 110 4.08 5.29 -8.12
C ALA A 110 5.04 5.27 -9.30
N MET A 111 6.05 4.41 -9.19
CA MET A 111 6.99 4.14 -10.26
C MET A 111 7.17 2.64 -10.41
N ASN A 112 7.16 2.18 -11.66
CA ASN A 112 7.42 0.78 -11.98
C ASN A 112 8.85 0.58 -12.48
N LYS A 113 9.37 -0.62 -12.27
CA LYS A 113 10.68 -1.06 -12.74
C LYS A 113 10.57 -2.34 -13.52
N LEU A 114 11.37 -2.49 -14.58
CA LEU A 114 11.45 -3.76 -15.30
C LEU A 114 12.02 -4.87 -14.40
N PHE A 115 11.50 -6.10 -14.52
CA PHE A 115 12.04 -7.27 -13.79
C PHE A 115 13.54 -7.51 -14.07
N TYR A 116 14.01 -7.13 -15.26
CA TYR A 116 15.40 -7.15 -15.72
C TYR A 116 15.56 -6.17 -16.89
N PRO A 117 16.78 -5.76 -17.29
CA PRO A 117 17.00 -4.63 -18.23
C PRO A 117 16.31 -4.69 -19.61
N LYS A 118 15.77 -5.84 -20.01
CA LYS A 118 15.02 -6.04 -21.26
C LYS A 118 13.72 -6.85 -21.04
N SER A 119 13.19 -6.78 -19.83
CA SER A 119 11.91 -7.42 -19.51
C SER A 119 10.80 -6.77 -20.32
N PRO A 120 9.87 -7.54 -20.91
CA PRO A 120 8.68 -6.98 -21.54
C PRO A 120 7.65 -6.50 -20.51
N VAL A 121 7.83 -6.87 -19.24
CA VAL A 121 6.94 -6.57 -18.12
C VAL A 121 7.67 -5.86 -16.97
N SER A 122 6.94 -5.04 -16.23
CA SER A 122 7.42 -4.24 -15.10
C SER A 122 6.67 -4.58 -13.82
N TYR A 123 7.06 -4.00 -12.68
CA TYR A 123 6.34 -4.11 -11.42
C TYR A 123 6.44 -2.81 -10.65
N VAL A 124 5.47 -2.52 -9.78
CA VAL A 124 5.54 -1.36 -8.88
C VAL A 124 6.73 -1.52 -7.93
N SER A 125 7.69 -0.62 -8.04
CA SER A 125 8.95 -0.65 -7.30
C SER A 125 9.03 0.39 -6.20
N GLU A 126 8.23 1.45 -6.28
CA GLU A 126 8.38 2.60 -5.38
C GLU A 126 7.10 3.43 -5.37
N ILE A 127 6.82 4.07 -4.24
CA ILE A 127 5.72 5.01 -4.10
C ILE A 127 6.16 6.30 -3.41
N GLU A 128 5.44 7.36 -3.71
CA GLU A 128 5.49 8.63 -2.99
C GLU A 128 4.06 9.06 -2.65
N VAL A 129 3.83 9.41 -1.39
CA VAL A 129 2.51 9.80 -0.89
C VAL A 129 2.61 11.17 -0.25
N GLU A 130 1.84 12.11 -0.77
CA GLU A 130 1.74 13.47 -0.27
C GLU A 130 0.47 13.62 0.56
N MET A 131 0.58 14.15 1.78
CA MET A 131 -0.55 14.51 2.65
C MET A 131 -0.05 15.39 3.81
N TYR A 132 -0.84 16.36 4.27
CA TYR A 132 -0.46 17.29 5.37
C TYR A 132 0.93 17.93 5.18
N ASP A 133 1.23 18.38 3.95
CA ASP A 133 2.53 18.95 3.55
C ASP A 133 3.73 18.02 3.82
N GLN A 134 3.50 16.72 3.97
CA GLN A 134 4.54 15.70 4.09
C GLN A 134 4.61 14.89 2.81
N ILE A 135 5.84 14.61 2.37
CA ILE A 135 6.14 13.72 1.26
C ILE A 135 6.71 12.42 1.84
N LEU A 136 5.94 11.34 1.79
CA LEU A 136 6.30 10.03 2.31
C LEU A 136 6.74 9.12 1.17
N HIS A 137 7.99 8.67 1.20
CA HIS A 137 8.58 7.87 0.14
C HIS A 137 8.92 6.46 0.64
N VAL A 138 8.58 5.43 -0.14
CA VAL A 138 8.90 4.02 0.16
C VAL A 138 9.39 3.30 -1.08
N ASP A 139 10.60 2.74 -1.03
CA ASP A 139 11.19 1.95 -2.13
C ASP A 139 10.93 0.43 -2.04
N GLU A 140 11.32 -0.33 -3.07
CA GLU A 140 11.09 -1.79 -3.15
C GLU A 140 11.79 -2.59 -2.04
N THR A 141 12.77 -1.99 -1.36
CA THR A 141 13.45 -2.56 -0.21
C THR A 141 12.83 -2.13 1.11
N LEU A 142 11.76 -1.33 1.10
CA LEU A 142 11.09 -0.74 2.26
C LEU A 142 11.92 0.32 3.00
N ASN A 143 12.88 0.97 2.33
CA ASN A 143 13.46 2.18 2.91
C ASN A 143 12.37 3.26 2.94
N PHE A 144 12.17 3.85 4.11
CA PHE A 144 11.13 4.85 4.33
C PHE A 144 11.77 6.22 4.53
N GLN A 145 11.27 7.23 3.83
CA GLN A 145 11.72 8.60 3.98
C GLN A 145 10.52 9.53 4.11
N VAL A 146 10.72 10.63 4.85
CA VAL A 146 9.77 11.73 4.97
C VAL A 146 10.50 13.01 4.59
N ASN A 147 10.01 13.72 3.58
CA ASN A 147 10.62 14.92 3.02
C ASN A 147 12.10 14.71 2.62
N GLY A 148 12.40 13.54 2.05
CA GLY A 148 13.76 13.15 1.66
C GLY A 148 14.70 12.83 2.81
N ILE A 149 14.19 12.72 4.05
CA ILE A 149 14.97 12.34 5.24
C ILE A 149 14.56 10.93 5.67
N ALA A 150 15.54 10.07 5.93
CA ALA A 150 15.33 8.72 6.41
C ALA A 150 14.48 8.72 7.70
N ALA A 151 13.41 7.92 7.67
CA ALA A 151 12.50 7.71 8.77
C ALA A 151 12.29 6.21 8.99
N TYR A 152 11.66 5.84 10.10
CA TYR A 152 11.56 4.45 10.53
C TYR A 152 10.14 4.11 10.98
N LEU A 153 9.74 2.86 10.78
CA LEU A 153 8.39 2.39 11.12
C LEU A 153 8.33 1.81 12.55
N PRO A 154 7.28 2.10 13.33
CA PRO A 154 6.17 2.98 12.99
C PRO A 154 6.57 4.47 13.02
N PHE A 155 5.91 5.25 12.19
CA PHE A 155 6.06 6.70 12.11
C PHE A 155 4.71 7.39 12.36
N TYR A 156 4.76 8.48 13.12
CA TYR A 156 3.62 9.29 13.51
C TYR A 156 3.92 10.76 13.23
N TYR A 157 3.00 11.44 12.56
CA TYR A 157 3.06 12.88 12.33
C TYR A 157 1.75 13.54 12.77
N PRO A 158 1.77 14.67 13.51
CA PRO A 158 2.97 15.27 14.11
C PRO A 158 3.47 14.48 15.32
N SER A 159 2.63 13.66 15.95
CA SER A 159 3.02 12.79 17.07
C SER A 159 2.07 11.61 17.24
N ARG A 160 2.49 10.59 17.98
CA ARG A 160 1.69 9.38 18.27
C ARG A 160 0.42 9.67 19.08
N ASP A 161 0.42 10.71 19.91
CA ASP A 161 -0.71 11.01 20.79
C ASP A 161 -1.89 11.65 20.04
N ASP A 162 -1.61 12.32 18.91
CA ASP A 162 -2.60 12.89 18.00
C ASP A 162 -2.07 12.85 16.55
N PRO A 163 -2.08 11.66 15.89
CA PRO A 163 -1.46 11.49 14.60
C PRO A 163 -2.42 11.88 13.46
N LEU A 164 -1.98 12.82 12.63
CA LEU A 164 -2.54 13.11 11.31
C LEU A 164 -2.12 12.08 10.27
N ILE A 165 -0.90 11.53 10.40
CA ILE A 165 -0.36 10.46 9.54
C ILE A 165 0.22 9.36 10.44
N VAL A 166 -0.07 8.11 10.09
CA VAL A 166 0.49 6.91 10.68
C VAL A 166 1.05 6.03 9.57
N ALA A 167 2.34 5.70 9.63
CA ALA A 167 2.95 4.70 8.76
C ALA A 167 3.41 3.49 9.59
N GLU A 168 2.95 2.29 9.24
CA GLU A 168 3.21 1.05 9.99
C GLU A 168 3.59 -0.11 9.06
N LEU A 169 4.45 -1.01 9.52
CA LEU A 169 4.75 -2.25 8.81
C LEU A 169 3.82 -3.38 9.30
N ILE A 170 2.88 -3.79 8.46
CA ILE A 170 1.90 -4.84 8.76
C ILE A 170 1.97 -5.91 7.67
N GLY A 171 2.20 -7.17 8.05
CA GLY A 171 2.23 -8.29 7.08
C GLY A 171 3.25 -8.15 5.95
N GLY A 172 4.39 -7.51 6.25
CA GLY A 172 5.45 -7.22 5.28
C GLY A 172 5.12 -6.11 4.29
N GLN A 173 4.07 -5.31 4.56
CA GLN A 173 3.67 -4.16 3.77
C GLN A 173 3.69 -2.91 4.63
N VAL A 174 4.08 -1.78 4.03
CA VAL A 174 3.99 -0.46 4.64
C VAL A 174 2.58 0.05 4.41
N HIS A 175 1.87 0.36 5.49
CA HIS A 175 0.56 0.98 5.50
C HIS A 175 0.73 2.43 5.91
N ILE A 176 0.53 3.37 4.98
CA ILE A 176 0.51 4.81 5.24
C ILE A 176 -0.94 5.24 5.31
N ARG A 177 -1.38 5.79 6.44
CA ARG A 177 -2.77 6.16 6.69
C ARG A 177 -2.88 7.55 7.28
N ASN A 178 -3.84 8.34 6.79
CA ASN A 178 -4.15 9.64 7.37
C ASN A 178 -5.28 9.61 8.42
N SER A 179 -5.57 10.78 9.01
CA SER A 179 -6.61 10.96 10.04
C SER A 179 -8.04 10.68 9.54
N VAL A 180 -8.29 10.82 8.23
CA VAL A 180 -9.57 10.49 7.59
C VAL A 180 -9.61 9.06 7.04
N TYR A 181 -8.60 8.23 7.32
CA TYR A 181 -8.51 6.80 6.95
C TYR A 181 -8.27 6.48 5.46
N VAL A 182 -7.85 7.45 4.64
CA VAL A 182 -7.19 7.12 3.36
C VAL A 182 -5.92 6.34 3.69
N THR A 183 -5.82 5.12 3.17
CA THR A 183 -4.70 4.21 3.46
C THR A 183 -4.07 3.72 2.16
N VAL A 184 -2.77 3.97 2.00
CA VAL A 184 -1.94 3.42 0.93
C VAL A 184 -1.15 2.24 1.50
N ILE A 185 -1.16 1.11 0.79
CA ILE A 185 -0.52 -0.13 1.23
C ILE A 185 0.48 -0.54 0.15
N PHE A 186 1.75 -0.64 0.54
CA PHE A 186 2.83 -0.91 -0.41
C PHE A 186 3.82 -1.96 0.06
N SER A 187 4.26 -2.78 -0.88
CA SER A 187 5.49 -3.56 -0.85
C SER A 187 5.96 -3.74 -2.29
N LYS A 188 7.17 -4.29 -2.50
CA LYS A 188 7.58 -4.72 -3.85
C LYS A 188 6.46 -5.50 -4.57
N GLN A 189 6.17 -5.11 -5.82
CA GLN A 189 5.10 -5.66 -6.67
C GLN A 189 3.67 -5.45 -6.16
N VAL A 190 3.42 -4.67 -5.11
CA VAL A 190 2.08 -4.47 -4.56
C VAL A 190 1.85 -3.01 -4.21
N LEU A 191 0.82 -2.41 -4.80
CA LEU A 191 0.30 -1.10 -4.42
C LEU A 191 -1.21 -1.20 -4.30
N LYS A 192 -1.76 -0.84 -3.15
CA LYS A 192 -3.20 -0.91 -2.89
C LYS A 192 -3.66 0.32 -2.15
N MET A 193 -4.96 0.60 -2.24
CA MET A 193 -5.54 1.78 -1.61
C MET A 193 -6.88 1.48 -0.96
N LYS A 194 -7.11 2.09 0.20
CA LYS A 194 -8.40 2.12 0.88
C LYS A 194 -8.81 3.58 1.03
N VAL A 195 -10.01 3.89 0.59
CA VAL A 195 -10.59 5.23 0.63
C VAL A 195 -11.86 5.15 1.48
N PRO A 196 -12.05 6.04 2.46
CA PRO A 196 -13.31 6.10 3.20
C PRO A 196 -14.45 6.57 2.26
N HIS A 197 -15.68 6.13 2.54
CA HIS A 197 -16.85 6.57 1.77
C HIS A 197 -17.29 7.99 2.19
N LEU A 198 -16.48 8.99 1.81
CA LEU A 198 -16.73 10.41 2.02
C LEU A 198 -17.21 11.05 0.71
N GLU A 199 -18.22 11.92 0.77
CA GLU A 199 -18.74 12.65 -0.40
C GLU A 199 -17.62 13.34 -1.19
N GLU A 200 -16.60 13.81 -0.46
CA GLU A 200 -15.20 14.15 -0.78
C GLU A 200 -14.54 13.44 -1.97
N TYR A 201 -14.74 12.13 -2.01
CA TYR A 201 -14.01 11.21 -2.87
C TYR A 201 -14.91 10.47 -3.86
N LEU A 202 -16.23 10.62 -3.74
CA LEU A 202 -17.20 9.91 -4.57
C LEU A 202 -17.55 10.68 -5.85
N GLY A 203 -18.04 9.94 -6.85
CA GLY A 203 -18.51 10.47 -8.12
C GLY A 203 -17.40 10.67 -9.16
N GLU A 204 -17.81 11.06 -10.37
CA GLU A 204 -16.92 11.20 -11.54
C GLU A 204 -15.78 12.22 -11.33
N GLU A 205 -16.02 13.24 -10.50
CA GLU A 205 -15.05 14.31 -10.18
C GLU A 205 -14.44 14.16 -8.77
N GLY A 206 -14.66 13.01 -8.11
CA GLY A 206 -14.16 12.74 -6.77
C GLY A 206 -12.66 12.45 -6.77
N LEU A 207 -12.30 11.29 -7.30
CA LEU A 207 -10.91 10.81 -7.43
C LEU A 207 -10.54 10.60 -8.90
N CYS A 208 -9.26 10.80 -9.19
CA CYS A 208 -8.68 10.68 -10.51
C CYS A 208 -7.32 9.96 -10.44
N GLY A 209 -6.88 9.43 -11.58
CA GLY A 209 -5.60 8.73 -11.73
C GLY A 209 -5.79 7.27 -12.15
N HIS A 210 -4.71 6.49 -12.06
CA HIS A 210 -4.71 5.06 -12.40
C HIS A 210 -5.66 4.22 -11.51
N ALA A 211 -5.98 4.67 -10.31
CA ALA A 211 -6.91 4.00 -9.41
C ALA A 211 -8.39 4.13 -9.83
N GLY A 212 -8.68 4.90 -10.88
CA GLY A 212 -10.03 5.17 -11.35
C GLY A 212 -10.70 6.31 -10.59
N ASN A 213 -11.97 6.53 -10.91
CA ASN A 213 -12.85 7.36 -10.09
C ASN A 213 -13.51 6.46 -9.03
N LEU A 214 -14.48 6.99 -8.28
CA LEU A 214 -15.23 6.23 -7.28
C LEU A 214 -16.72 6.57 -7.41
N ASN A 215 -17.26 6.33 -8.61
CA ASN A 215 -18.64 6.63 -8.99
C ASN A 215 -19.54 5.37 -9.07
N GLN A 216 -18.98 4.18 -8.81
CA GLN A 216 -19.65 2.87 -8.86
C GLN A 216 -19.90 2.33 -10.28
N ASP A 217 -19.26 2.92 -11.30
CA ASP A 217 -19.27 2.47 -12.69
C ASP A 217 -17.83 2.18 -13.16
N CYS A 218 -17.43 0.91 -13.04
CA CYS A 218 -16.13 0.47 -13.55
C CYS A 218 -15.91 0.82 -15.04
N SER A 219 -16.97 0.92 -15.86
CA SER A 219 -16.77 1.10 -17.30
C SER A 219 -16.18 2.45 -17.70
N ASP A 220 -16.07 3.41 -16.77
CA ASP A 220 -15.50 4.74 -17.01
C ASP A 220 -14.29 5.11 -16.13
N ASP A 221 -13.70 4.15 -15.43
CA ASP A 221 -12.57 4.40 -14.51
C ASP A 221 -11.33 5.00 -15.19
N LEU A 222 -11.01 4.54 -16.41
CA LEU A 222 -9.77 4.93 -17.09
C LEU A 222 -9.97 6.21 -17.89
N VAL A 223 -9.67 7.33 -17.25
CA VAL A 223 -9.78 8.68 -17.82
C VAL A 223 -8.41 9.32 -17.97
N SER A 224 -8.18 10.11 -19.03
CA SER A 224 -6.95 10.88 -19.18
C SER A 224 -6.89 12.05 -18.20
N ILE A 225 -5.71 12.63 -18.01
CA ILE A 225 -5.52 13.78 -17.11
C ILE A 225 -6.37 15.02 -17.49
N ASP A 226 -6.75 15.17 -18.77
CA ASP A 226 -7.60 16.26 -19.25
C ASP A 226 -9.11 15.91 -19.25
N GLY A 227 -9.50 14.79 -18.65
CA GLY A 227 -10.90 14.37 -18.51
C GLY A 227 -11.53 13.83 -19.79
N ARG A 228 -10.75 13.57 -20.84
CA ARG A 228 -11.25 13.02 -22.11
C ARG A 228 -11.18 11.50 -22.08
N VAL A 229 -12.24 10.83 -22.54
CA VAL A 229 -12.24 9.37 -22.72
C VAL A 229 -12.53 9.05 -24.17
N GLU A 230 -11.56 8.45 -24.87
CA GLU A 230 -11.77 7.79 -26.17
C GLU A 230 -11.20 6.35 -26.17
N ILE A 231 -11.40 5.61 -25.08
CA ILE A 231 -11.26 4.14 -25.12
C ILE A 231 -12.61 3.46 -24.86
N GLU A 232 -12.73 2.21 -25.29
CA GLU A 232 -13.92 1.38 -25.09
C GLU A 232 -14.31 1.35 -23.60
N LYS A 233 -15.56 1.70 -23.30
CA LYS A 233 -16.12 1.59 -21.95
C LYS A 233 -16.25 0.11 -21.57
N THR A 234 -15.37 -0.36 -20.71
CA THR A 234 -15.32 -1.75 -20.25
C THR A 234 -14.70 -1.82 -18.87
N CYS A 235 -15.20 -2.73 -18.03
CA CYS A 235 -14.60 -3.02 -16.73
C CYS A 235 -13.42 -3.99 -16.83
N ARG A 236 -13.05 -4.41 -18.05
CA ARG A 236 -11.96 -5.36 -18.27
C ARG A 236 -11.27 -5.11 -19.61
N TYR A 237 -10.01 -4.72 -19.53
CA TYR A 237 -9.14 -4.58 -20.68
C TYR A 237 -8.39 -5.89 -20.95
N ALA A 238 -8.06 -6.13 -22.22
CA ALA A 238 -7.25 -7.27 -22.60
C ALA A 238 -5.79 -7.09 -22.13
N VAL A 239 -5.17 -8.17 -21.69
CA VAL A 239 -3.75 -8.21 -21.25
C VAL A 239 -2.79 -8.53 -22.40
N ASP A 240 -3.25 -8.36 -23.64
CA ASP A 240 -2.40 -8.54 -24.82
C ASP A 240 -1.77 -7.21 -25.27
N LYS A 241 -0.87 -7.28 -26.25
CA LYS A 241 -0.18 -6.12 -26.81
C LYS A 241 -1.12 -4.99 -27.24
N THR A 242 -2.32 -5.31 -27.76
CA THR A 242 -3.28 -4.29 -28.20
C THR A 242 -3.97 -3.65 -27.00
N GLY A 243 -4.39 -4.45 -26.03
CA GLY A 243 -5.00 -3.95 -24.80
C GLY A 243 -4.04 -3.08 -23.98
N LEU A 244 -2.78 -3.51 -23.81
CA LEU A 244 -1.73 -2.72 -23.15
C LEU A 244 -1.51 -1.38 -23.83
N ALA A 245 -1.45 -1.36 -25.17
CA ALA A 245 -1.24 -0.12 -25.91
C ALA A 245 -2.40 0.88 -25.76
N ARG A 246 -3.64 0.37 -25.70
CA ARG A 246 -4.85 1.18 -25.48
C ARG A 246 -4.92 1.74 -24.07
N VAL A 247 -4.70 0.90 -23.06
CA VAL A 247 -4.65 1.34 -21.66
C VAL A 247 -3.57 2.41 -21.48
N ALA A 248 -2.38 2.18 -22.04
CA ALA A 248 -1.29 3.12 -21.94
C ALA A 248 -1.51 4.44 -22.69
N GLU A 249 -2.33 4.47 -23.75
CA GLU A 249 -2.68 5.73 -24.44
C GLU A 249 -3.35 6.74 -23.50
N ILE A 250 -4.14 6.26 -22.56
CA ILE A 250 -4.80 7.08 -21.54
C ILE A 250 -3.90 7.25 -20.32
N LEU A 251 -3.35 6.15 -19.79
CA LEU A 251 -2.63 6.17 -18.52
C LEU A 251 -1.23 6.83 -18.60
N ASP A 252 -0.62 6.91 -19.79
CA ASP A 252 0.60 7.69 -19.99
C ASP A 252 0.37 9.20 -19.81
N THR A 253 -0.88 9.69 -19.87
CA THR A 253 -1.19 11.11 -19.61
C THR A 253 -1.04 11.51 -18.14
N TRP A 254 -1.02 10.52 -17.24
CA TRP A 254 -0.79 10.70 -15.79
C TRP A 254 0.69 10.60 -15.40
N ILE A 255 1.61 10.52 -16.37
CA ILE A 255 3.05 10.57 -16.10
C ILE A 255 3.41 11.92 -15.48
N THR A 256 4.27 11.89 -14.47
CA THR A 256 4.72 13.10 -13.76
C THR A 256 6.25 13.10 -13.63
N ASP A 257 6.83 14.29 -13.61
CA ASP A 257 8.24 14.53 -13.28
C ASP A 257 8.44 14.94 -11.81
N GLU A 258 7.36 15.24 -11.09
CA GLU A 258 7.35 15.52 -9.66
C GLU A 258 7.39 14.21 -8.87
N PHE A 259 8.56 13.61 -8.72
CA PHE A 259 8.75 12.39 -7.94
C PHE A 259 10.13 12.40 -7.27
N GLY A 260 10.19 12.19 -5.95
CA GLY A 260 11.42 12.29 -5.17
C GLY A 260 12.57 11.44 -5.74
N GLY A 261 13.71 12.08 -6.00
CA GLY A 261 14.91 11.41 -6.53
C GLY A 261 14.86 11.07 -8.02
N TRP A 262 13.74 11.33 -8.71
CA TRP A 262 13.63 11.21 -10.16
C TRP A 262 14.31 12.39 -10.87
N ASP A 263 14.99 12.10 -11.97
CA ASP A 263 15.65 13.10 -12.81
C ASP A 263 15.28 12.82 -14.28
N SER A 264 14.31 13.57 -14.78
CA SER A 264 13.81 13.45 -16.15
C SER A 264 14.90 13.70 -17.19
N SER A 265 15.98 14.40 -16.85
CA SER A 265 17.10 14.67 -17.76
C SER A 265 17.97 13.45 -18.05
N LYS A 266 17.90 12.40 -17.21
CA LYS A 266 18.63 11.15 -17.42
C LYS A 266 17.97 10.23 -18.46
N GLY A 267 16.68 10.45 -18.77
CA GLY A 267 15.95 9.67 -19.78
C GLY A 267 15.74 8.20 -19.40
N ASP A 268 15.75 7.87 -18.11
CA ASP A 268 15.82 6.48 -17.61
C ASP A 268 14.48 5.72 -17.61
N CYS A 269 13.40 6.27 -18.20
CA CYS A 269 12.09 5.60 -18.25
C CYS A 269 11.54 5.42 -19.66
N ARG A 270 10.62 4.45 -19.78
CA ARG A 270 9.82 4.18 -20.98
C ARG A 270 8.34 4.25 -20.63
N THR A 271 7.57 4.95 -21.45
CA THR A 271 6.11 5.02 -21.29
C THR A 271 5.45 3.66 -21.55
N GLY A 272 4.21 3.47 -21.10
CA GLY A 272 3.45 2.25 -21.36
C GLY A 272 3.24 2.02 -22.86
N LYS A 273 2.93 3.08 -23.62
CA LYS A 273 2.79 3.03 -25.09
C LYS A 273 4.10 2.64 -25.77
N GLY A 274 5.23 3.05 -25.20
CA GLY A 274 6.56 2.66 -25.66
C GLY A 274 6.91 1.19 -25.35
N LEU A 275 6.35 0.59 -24.31
CA LEU A 275 6.62 -0.79 -23.89
C LEU A 275 5.64 -1.82 -24.45
N ALA A 276 4.36 -1.46 -24.64
CA ALA A 276 3.33 -2.38 -25.14
C ALA A 276 3.74 -3.13 -26.44
N PRO A 277 4.42 -2.50 -27.42
CA PRO A 277 4.87 -3.20 -28.61
C PRO A 277 5.91 -4.30 -28.37
N ASP A 278 6.65 -4.25 -27.26
CA ASP A 278 7.71 -5.20 -26.93
C ASP A 278 7.20 -6.47 -26.27
N LEU A 279 5.90 -6.55 -25.92
CA LEU A 279 5.30 -7.76 -25.37
C LEU A 279 5.37 -8.90 -26.40
N PRO A 280 6.12 -9.98 -26.13
CA PRO A 280 6.23 -11.10 -27.04
C PRO A 280 5.02 -12.03 -26.95
N THR A 281 4.81 -12.86 -27.97
CA THR A 281 3.86 -13.97 -27.86
C THR A 281 4.44 -15.07 -26.99
N CYS A 282 3.57 -15.80 -26.30
CA CYS A 282 3.98 -16.82 -25.35
C CYS A 282 3.02 -18.01 -25.35
N ASP A 283 3.59 -19.22 -25.21
CA ASP A 283 2.82 -20.43 -25.01
C ASP A 283 2.47 -20.60 -23.53
N THR A 284 1.19 -20.38 -23.22
CA THR A 284 0.66 -20.48 -21.86
C THR A 284 0.39 -21.91 -21.41
N SER A 285 0.68 -22.94 -22.22
CA SER A 285 0.43 -24.34 -21.88
C SER A 285 1.14 -24.79 -20.60
N ARG A 286 2.36 -24.30 -20.37
CA ARG A 286 3.12 -24.58 -19.15
C ARG A 286 2.58 -23.81 -17.96
N SER A 287 2.48 -22.49 -18.06
CA SER A 287 2.02 -21.63 -16.95
C SER A 287 0.59 -21.96 -16.54
N SER A 288 -0.30 -22.28 -17.49
CA SER A 288 -1.66 -22.79 -17.21
C SER A 288 -1.67 -24.02 -16.31
N LYS A 289 -0.74 -24.97 -16.51
CA LYS A 289 -0.62 -26.15 -15.65
C LYS A 289 -0.06 -25.80 -14.28
N GLU A 290 0.95 -24.93 -14.24
CA GLU A 290 1.55 -24.47 -12.99
C GLU A 290 0.53 -23.73 -12.11
N CYS A 291 -0.38 -22.94 -12.71
CA CYS A 291 -1.39 -22.13 -12.04
C CYS A 291 -2.71 -22.86 -11.70
N LEU A 292 -2.82 -24.16 -12.01
CA LEU A 292 -4.00 -24.96 -11.66
C LEU A 292 -4.45 -24.89 -10.19
N PRO A 293 -3.57 -24.77 -9.19
CA PRO A 293 -3.99 -24.61 -7.79
C PRO A 293 -4.97 -23.46 -7.55
N ILE A 294 -4.78 -22.31 -8.22
CA ILE A 294 -5.73 -21.18 -8.13
C ILE A 294 -7.05 -21.55 -8.80
N LYS A 295 -7.00 -22.08 -10.03
CA LYS A 295 -8.20 -22.47 -10.79
C LYS A 295 -9.07 -23.48 -10.05
N GLN A 296 -8.46 -24.43 -9.34
CA GLN A 296 -9.15 -25.44 -8.53
C GLN A 296 -9.99 -24.83 -7.40
N ALA A 297 -9.64 -23.63 -6.92
CA ALA A 297 -10.42 -22.93 -5.89
C ALA A 297 -11.85 -22.58 -6.36
N LEU A 298 -12.09 -22.39 -7.67
CA LEU A 298 -13.43 -22.19 -8.23
C LEU A 298 -14.40 -23.32 -7.84
N GLU A 299 -13.86 -24.54 -7.75
CA GLU A 299 -14.62 -25.74 -7.45
C GLU A 299 -14.52 -26.12 -5.96
N GLY A 300 -13.81 -25.33 -5.15
CA GLY A 300 -13.52 -25.67 -3.75
C GLY A 300 -12.57 -26.85 -3.61
N ARG A 301 -11.61 -26.99 -4.53
CA ARG A 301 -10.61 -28.07 -4.55
C ARG A 301 -9.19 -27.51 -4.40
N GLY A 302 -8.25 -28.41 -4.14
CA GLY A 302 -6.83 -28.10 -4.08
C GLY A 302 -6.42 -27.32 -2.82
N PRO A 303 -5.18 -26.80 -2.77
CA PRO A 303 -4.63 -26.14 -1.59
C PRO A 303 -5.31 -24.80 -1.26
N PHE A 304 -6.08 -24.23 -2.18
CA PHE A 304 -6.81 -22.97 -2.01
C PHE A 304 -8.34 -23.18 -1.95
N ALA A 305 -8.81 -24.38 -1.64
CA ALA A 305 -10.24 -24.73 -1.63
C ALA A 305 -11.13 -23.75 -0.85
N GLN A 306 -10.67 -23.25 0.31
CA GLN A 306 -11.43 -22.32 1.14
C GLN A 306 -11.60 -20.92 0.52
N CYS A 307 -10.78 -20.60 -0.48
CA CYS A 307 -10.84 -19.34 -1.21
C CYS A 307 -11.99 -19.29 -2.24
N LYS A 308 -12.75 -20.38 -2.43
CA LYS A 308 -13.96 -20.39 -3.27
C LYS A 308 -14.92 -19.22 -2.99
N ARG A 309 -14.98 -18.78 -1.72
CA ARG A 309 -15.84 -17.67 -1.27
C ARG A 309 -15.40 -16.29 -1.78
N LEU A 310 -14.22 -16.16 -2.40
CA LEU A 310 -13.81 -14.95 -3.12
C LEU A 310 -14.64 -14.70 -4.40
N GLY A 311 -15.44 -15.67 -4.84
CA GLY A 311 -16.24 -15.54 -6.04
C GLY A 311 -15.49 -15.92 -7.31
N LYS A 312 -16.26 -16.20 -8.37
CA LYS A 312 -15.75 -16.69 -9.65
C LYS A 312 -14.82 -15.69 -10.32
N GLU A 313 -15.17 -14.41 -10.27
CA GLU A 313 -14.46 -13.34 -10.98
C GLU A 313 -13.04 -13.15 -10.42
N THR A 314 -12.91 -12.88 -9.13
CA THR A 314 -11.63 -12.73 -8.41
C THR A 314 -10.70 -13.91 -8.64
N ILE A 315 -11.21 -15.14 -8.54
CA ILE A 315 -10.39 -16.36 -8.74
C ILE A 315 -9.98 -16.52 -10.21
N THR A 316 -10.85 -16.16 -11.15
CA THR A 316 -10.54 -16.22 -12.59
C THR A 316 -9.45 -15.21 -12.94
N MET A 317 -9.55 -13.97 -12.44
CA MET A 317 -8.53 -12.94 -12.63
C MET A 317 -7.19 -13.39 -12.04
N ALA A 318 -7.17 -13.88 -10.79
CA ALA A 318 -5.94 -14.37 -10.17
C ALA A 318 -5.30 -15.54 -10.94
N TYR A 319 -6.11 -16.41 -11.55
CA TYR A 319 -5.61 -17.50 -12.40
C TYR A 319 -5.01 -16.94 -13.69
N GLU A 320 -5.69 -16.02 -14.37
CA GLU A 320 -5.22 -15.43 -15.63
C GLU A 320 -3.93 -14.64 -15.42
N SER A 321 -3.86 -13.83 -14.37
CA SER A 321 -2.65 -13.14 -13.93
C SER A 321 -1.50 -14.11 -13.67
N CYS A 322 -1.74 -15.21 -12.95
CA CYS A 322 -0.73 -16.25 -12.75
C CYS A 322 -0.22 -16.86 -14.06
N VAL A 323 -1.12 -17.12 -15.01
CA VAL A 323 -0.76 -17.70 -16.30
C VAL A 323 0.09 -16.73 -17.13
N PHE A 324 -0.20 -15.44 -17.03
CA PHE A 324 0.57 -14.36 -17.66
C PHE A 324 1.95 -14.21 -17.00
N ASP A 325 1.99 -14.00 -15.68
CA ASP A 325 3.21 -13.94 -14.86
C ASP A 325 4.14 -15.14 -15.13
N GLY A 326 3.61 -16.36 -15.08
CA GLY A 326 4.37 -17.61 -15.25
C GLY A 326 4.93 -17.80 -16.66
N CYS A 327 4.46 -17.01 -17.61
CA CYS A 327 4.90 -17.02 -18.98
C CYS A 327 6.08 -16.06 -19.22
N PHE A 328 6.06 -14.87 -18.63
CA PHE A 328 7.09 -13.84 -18.86
C PHE A 328 8.14 -13.76 -17.74
N ILE A 329 7.77 -14.16 -16.52
CA ILE A 329 8.62 -14.03 -15.34
C ILE A 329 8.99 -15.42 -14.84
N LYS A 330 10.29 -15.69 -14.87
CA LYS A 330 10.82 -16.95 -14.34
C LYS A 330 10.59 -17.01 -12.83
N ASP A 331 10.12 -18.16 -12.35
CA ASP A 331 9.94 -18.46 -10.92
C ASP A 331 8.89 -17.57 -10.20
N SER A 332 8.00 -16.89 -10.95
CA SER A 332 6.92 -16.03 -10.41
C SER A 332 5.84 -16.79 -9.65
N LYS A 333 5.62 -18.07 -9.98
CA LYS A 333 4.58 -18.95 -9.41
C LYS A 333 4.39 -18.80 -7.89
N CYS A 334 5.48 -18.80 -7.13
CA CYS A 334 5.39 -18.77 -5.66
C CYS A 334 5.02 -17.40 -5.11
N GLU A 335 5.40 -16.32 -5.79
CA GLU A 335 4.97 -14.97 -5.42
C GLU A 335 3.50 -14.76 -5.79
N THR A 336 3.05 -15.22 -6.96
CA THR A 336 1.64 -15.16 -7.35
C THR A 336 0.74 -15.95 -6.38
N PHE A 337 1.16 -17.16 -5.97
CA PHE A 337 0.42 -17.95 -4.98
C PHE A 337 0.39 -17.33 -3.59
N LYS A 338 1.49 -16.70 -3.16
CA LYS A 338 1.54 -15.93 -1.92
C LYS A 338 0.58 -14.73 -1.97
N ASN A 339 0.53 -14.01 -3.08
CA ASN A 339 -0.40 -12.88 -3.26
C ASN A 339 -1.85 -13.36 -3.23
N PHE A 340 -2.19 -14.45 -3.92
CA PHE A 340 -3.53 -15.03 -3.89
C PHE A 340 -3.94 -15.52 -2.49
N ALA A 341 -3.04 -16.20 -1.77
CA ALA A 341 -3.27 -16.61 -0.38
C ALA A 341 -3.55 -15.40 0.54
N LYS A 342 -2.78 -14.31 0.37
CA LYS A 342 -2.93 -13.08 1.14
C LYS A 342 -4.26 -12.38 0.83
N THR A 343 -4.65 -12.27 -0.44
CA THR A 343 -5.98 -11.77 -0.87
C THR A 343 -7.09 -12.60 -0.23
N CYS A 344 -6.98 -13.93 -0.27
CA CYS A 344 -7.95 -14.81 0.35
C CYS A 344 -8.10 -14.60 1.86
N GLN A 345 -6.99 -14.47 2.60
CA GLN A 345 -7.00 -14.21 4.04
C GLN A 345 -7.50 -12.79 4.38
N ALA A 346 -7.15 -11.79 3.58
CA ALA A 346 -7.59 -10.42 3.81
C ALA A 346 -9.11 -10.27 3.67
N ASN A 347 -9.75 -10.98 2.75
CA ASN A 347 -11.20 -10.88 2.52
C ASN A 347 -12.01 -11.85 3.36
N LEU A 348 -11.53 -13.07 3.57
CA LEU A 348 -12.28 -14.14 4.23
C LEU A 348 -11.86 -14.36 5.70
N GLY A 349 -10.85 -13.62 6.16
CA GLY A 349 -10.29 -13.75 7.50
C GLY A 349 -9.55 -15.07 7.68
N ARG A 350 -9.95 -15.84 8.71
CA ARG A 350 -9.29 -17.11 9.04
C ARG A 350 -9.72 -18.21 8.08
N VAL A 351 -8.92 -18.42 7.06
CA VAL A 351 -8.98 -19.57 6.14
C VAL A 351 -7.79 -20.50 6.38
N ASP A 352 -8.03 -21.81 6.33
CA ASP A 352 -6.93 -22.79 6.41
C ASP A 352 -6.24 -22.91 5.05
N LEU A 353 -5.03 -22.35 4.99
CA LEU A 353 -4.11 -22.45 3.87
C LEU A 353 -2.80 -23.14 4.29
N SER A 354 -2.76 -23.85 5.41
CA SER A 354 -1.52 -24.37 6.02
C SER A 354 -0.66 -25.25 5.11
N THR A 355 -1.24 -25.90 4.10
CA THR A 355 -0.54 -26.86 3.24
C THR A 355 -0.12 -26.29 1.88
N TRP A 356 -0.51 -25.06 1.52
CA TRP A 356 -0.40 -24.59 0.14
C TRP A 356 1.05 -24.55 -0.36
N ARG A 357 2.00 -24.16 0.51
CA ARG A 357 3.44 -24.13 0.18
C ARG A 357 4.01 -25.50 -0.11
N THR A 358 3.68 -26.49 0.73
CA THR A 358 4.18 -27.86 0.58
C THR A 358 3.61 -28.51 -0.68
N VAL A 359 2.31 -28.34 -0.93
CA VAL A 359 1.63 -28.93 -2.09
C VAL A 359 2.09 -28.32 -3.41
N THR A 360 2.37 -27.02 -3.45
CA THR A 360 2.77 -26.31 -4.68
C THR A 360 4.28 -26.25 -4.90
N GLY A 361 5.08 -26.73 -3.95
CA GLY A 361 6.54 -26.67 -3.99
C GLY A 361 7.08 -25.24 -3.86
N CYS A 362 6.47 -24.43 -2.98
CA CYS A 362 6.82 -23.04 -2.70
C CYS A 362 7.28 -22.85 -1.24
N PRO A 363 8.38 -23.52 -0.82
CA PRO A 363 8.83 -23.49 0.56
C PRO A 363 9.18 -22.07 1.02
N MET A 364 8.94 -21.80 2.29
CA MET A 364 9.37 -20.58 2.96
C MET A 364 10.23 -20.97 4.16
N ASP A 365 11.51 -20.58 4.12
CA ASP A 365 12.44 -20.83 5.21
C ASP A 365 12.58 -19.58 6.08
N CYS A 366 11.82 -19.55 7.16
CA CYS A 366 11.86 -18.44 8.10
C CYS A 366 13.19 -18.34 8.85
N SER A 367 14.00 -19.40 8.93
CA SER A 367 15.30 -19.32 9.59
C SER A 367 16.31 -18.47 8.83
N THR A 368 16.19 -18.43 7.50
CA THR A 368 17.01 -17.59 6.61
C THR A 368 16.39 -16.22 6.35
N ILE A 369 15.05 -16.15 6.18
CA ILE A 369 14.34 -14.88 5.92
C ILE A 369 14.32 -13.97 7.14
N LEU A 370 14.03 -14.52 8.33
CA LEU A 370 13.87 -13.76 9.56
C LEU A 370 14.39 -14.58 10.76
N PRO A 371 15.69 -14.52 11.08
CA PRO A 371 16.26 -15.27 12.18
C PRO A 371 15.47 -15.09 13.49
N PHE A 372 15.40 -16.14 14.31
CA PHE A 372 14.57 -16.19 15.53
C PHE A 372 13.06 -16.11 15.31
N SER A 373 12.58 -16.53 14.15
CA SER A 373 11.16 -16.68 13.85
C SER A 373 10.77 -18.13 13.51
N THR A 374 9.47 -18.37 13.38
CA THR A 374 8.85 -19.62 12.93
C THR A 374 7.80 -19.32 11.87
N TYR A 375 7.68 -20.18 10.86
CA TYR A 375 6.63 -20.08 9.86
C TYR A 375 5.25 -20.21 10.51
N SER A 376 4.33 -19.35 10.09
CA SER A 376 2.92 -19.41 10.45
C SER A 376 2.09 -19.11 9.22
N SER A 377 1.14 -19.98 8.89
CA SER A 377 0.21 -19.79 7.77
C SER A 377 -0.82 -18.68 8.04
N CYS A 378 -0.98 -18.25 9.30
CA CYS A 378 -1.96 -17.23 9.72
C CYS A 378 -1.46 -16.58 11.03
N MET A 379 -0.39 -15.78 10.93
CA MET A 379 0.13 -15.00 12.07
C MET A 379 -0.75 -13.78 12.35
N SER A 380 -0.80 -13.37 13.63
CA SER A 380 -1.56 -12.19 14.04
C SER A 380 -1.05 -10.94 13.34
N GLY A 381 -1.96 -10.11 12.82
CA GLY A 381 -1.61 -8.82 12.25
C GLY A 381 -1.10 -7.79 13.25
N CYS A 382 -1.26 -8.07 14.55
CA CYS A 382 -0.81 -7.21 15.64
C CYS A 382 0.26 -7.92 16.49
N GLN A 383 1.24 -8.55 15.84
CA GLN A 383 2.35 -9.19 16.53
C GLN A 383 3.15 -8.20 17.41
N PRO A 384 3.76 -8.65 18.51
CA PRO A 384 4.59 -7.79 19.34
C PRO A 384 5.74 -7.15 18.55
N THR A 385 5.88 -5.84 18.66
CA THR A 385 6.95 -5.06 18.02
C THR A 385 7.80 -4.35 19.07
N CYS A 386 8.91 -3.74 18.65
CA CYS A 386 9.68 -2.87 19.55
C CYS A 386 8.89 -1.66 20.04
N ALA A 387 8.01 -1.09 19.21
CA ALA A 387 7.14 0.01 19.59
C ALA A 387 6.00 -0.42 20.52
N ASN A 388 5.53 -1.67 20.40
CA ASN A 388 4.52 -2.27 21.27
C ASN A 388 4.87 -3.72 21.62
N GLN A 389 5.55 -3.89 22.74
CA GLN A 389 6.12 -5.18 23.15
C GLN A 389 5.08 -6.20 23.64
N LYS A 390 3.81 -5.79 23.80
CA LYS A 390 2.72 -6.67 24.19
C LYS A 390 1.83 -6.98 22.99
N LEU A 391 1.38 -8.24 22.91
CA LEU A 391 0.30 -8.59 21.99
C LEU A 391 -0.93 -7.77 22.39
N LEU A 392 -1.51 -7.04 21.45
CA LEU A 392 -2.77 -6.33 21.69
C LEU A 392 -3.88 -7.34 21.96
N GLU A 393 -4.61 -7.18 23.07
CA GLU A 393 -5.73 -8.07 23.44
C GLU A 393 -6.84 -8.09 22.39
N ARG A 394 -6.99 -6.98 21.66
CA ARG A 394 -7.88 -6.86 20.50
C ARG A 394 -7.06 -6.45 19.28
N CYS A 395 -7.06 -7.32 18.27
CA CYS A 395 -6.45 -7.05 16.98
C CYS A 395 -7.53 -7.00 15.92
N ASN A 396 -7.71 -5.82 15.30
CA ASN A 396 -8.68 -5.64 14.22
C ASN A 396 -8.08 -5.95 12.84
N GLN A 397 -6.82 -6.41 12.78
CA GLN A 397 -6.17 -6.80 11.55
C GLN A 397 -6.45 -8.28 11.24
N PRO A 398 -6.71 -8.63 9.96
CA PRO A 398 -6.77 -10.03 9.56
C PRO A 398 -5.42 -10.71 9.81
N CYS A 399 -5.44 -12.03 9.95
CA CYS A 399 -4.19 -12.75 9.94
C CYS A 399 -3.60 -12.77 8.53
N PHE A 400 -2.30 -12.96 8.44
CA PHE A 400 -1.60 -13.19 7.18
C PHE A 400 -0.55 -14.26 7.37
N GLU A 401 -0.15 -14.92 6.30
CA GLU A 401 1.01 -15.81 6.33
C GLU A 401 2.33 -15.05 6.52
N GLY A 402 3.27 -15.65 7.26
CA GLY A 402 4.66 -15.21 7.24
C GLY A 402 5.51 -15.82 8.35
N CYS A 403 6.61 -15.14 8.64
CA CYS A 403 7.55 -15.53 9.68
C CYS A 403 7.26 -14.78 10.98
N GLN A 404 6.74 -15.50 11.98
CA GLN A 404 6.36 -14.97 13.28
C GLN A 404 7.52 -15.10 14.27
N CYS A 405 7.89 -14.02 14.96
CA CYS A 405 8.96 -14.07 15.97
C CYS A 405 8.68 -15.13 17.05
N LYS A 406 9.73 -15.85 17.46
CA LYS A 406 9.65 -16.86 18.52
C LYS A 406 9.29 -16.22 19.86
N PRO A 407 8.68 -16.97 20.80
CA PRO A 407 8.42 -16.49 22.15
C PRO A 407 9.67 -15.87 22.80
N GLY A 408 9.52 -14.68 23.39
CA GLY A 408 10.63 -13.90 23.98
C GLY A 408 11.33 -12.93 23.02
N PHE A 409 10.98 -12.95 21.73
CA PHE A 409 11.45 -11.99 20.72
C PHE A 409 10.30 -11.08 20.26
N VAL A 410 10.63 -9.87 19.84
CA VAL A 410 9.72 -8.88 19.26
C VAL A 410 10.22 -8.47 17.87
N LEU A 411 9.30 -8.04 17.00
CA LEU A 411 9.67 -7.55 15.66
C LEU A 411 10.17 -6.10 15.74
N ASP A 412 11.42 -5.89 15.36
CA ASP A 412 11.95 -4.55 15.11
C ASP A 412 11.64 -4.14 13.67
N THR A 413 10.63 -3.28 13.54
CA THR A 413 10.17 -2.70 12.27
C THR A 413 10.94 -1.44 11.87
N SER A 414 11.81 -0.93 12.76
CA SER A 414 12.70 0.20 12.45
C SER A 414 13.96 -0.24 11.70
N ALA A 415 14.28 -1.54 11.75
CA ALA A 415 15.33 -2.13 10.95
C ALA A 415 14.83 -2.45 9.54
N ASN A 416 15.68 -2.21 8.54
CA ASN A 416 15.46 -2.68 7.17
C ASN A 416 16.61 -3.62 6.73
N PRO A 417 16.35 -4.91 6.43
CA PRO A 417 15.07 -5.60 6.61
C PRO A 417 14.68 -5.73 8.09
N PRO A 418 13.38 -5.90 8.40
CA PRO A 418 12.89 -6.12 9.76
C PRO A 418 13.54 -7.34 10.43
N LYS A 419 13.69 -7.31 11.76
CA LYS A 419 14.39 -8.37 12.51
C LYS A 419 13.67 -8.76 13.78
N CYS A 420 13.67 -10.05 14.13
CA CYS A 420 13.25 -10.47 15.47
C CYS A 420 14.41 -10.25 16.44
N VAL A 421 14.20 -9.41 17.46
CA VAL A 421 15.20 -9.04 18.45
C VAL A 421 14.67 -9.28 19.86
N GLN A 422 15.58 -9.35 20.84
CA GLN A 422 15.17 -9.30 22.24
C GLN A 422 14.67 -7.89 22.58
N PRO A 423 13.69 -7.74 23.49
CA PRO A 423 13.14 -6.42 23.85
C PRO A 423 14.19 -5.37 24.27
N MET A 424 15.30 -5.80 24.87
CA MET A 424 16.39 -4.90 25.30
C MET A 424 17.25 -4.36 24.13
N ALA A 425 17.13 -4.96 22.94
CA ALA A 425 17.84 -4.55 21.73
C ALA A 425 16.99 -3.63 20.82
N CYS A 426 15.82 -3.21 21.28
CA CYS A 426 14.93 -2.34 20.52
C CYS A 426 15.48 -0.92 20.31
N ALA A 427 15.01 -0.29 19.24
CA ALA A 427 15.24 1.11 18.91
C ALA A 427 14.79 2.06 20.04
N CYS A 428 15.38 3.25 20.05
CA CYS A 428 14.91 4.33 20.92
C CYS A 428 13.63 4.93 20.36
N ILE A 429 12.73 5.37 21.23
CA ILE A 429 11.53 6.10 20.85
C ILE A 429 11.67 7.55 21.29
N ASP A 430 11.48 8.49 20.37
CA ASP A 430 11.51 9.91 20.69
C ASP A 430 10.22 10.41 21.34
N LYS A 431 10.18 11.71 21.66
CA LYS A 431 9.03 12.34 22.31
C LYS A 431 7.78 12.40 21.41
N LEU A 432 7.95 12.28 20.09
CA LEU A 432 6.85 12.24 19.12
C LEU A 432 6.33 10.81 18.93
N GLY A 433 7.05 9.80 19.46
CA GLY A 433 6.71 8.39 19.33
C GLY A 433 7.39 7.70 18.16
N ASN A 434 8.34 8.35 17.48
CA ASN A 434 9.04 7.82 16.32
C ASN A 434 10.29 7.04 16.74
N SER A 435 10.57 5.96 16.00
CA SER A 435 11.69 5.05 16.28
C SER A 435 13.01 5.56 15.72
N HIS A 436 14.11 5.33 16.45
CA HIS A 436 15.47 5.68 16.04
C HIS A 436 16.42 4.49 16.28
N PRO A 437 17.16 4.03 15.25
CA PRO A 437 18.00 2.84 15.35
C PRO A 437 19.06 2.93 16.46
N PRO A 438 19.39 1.80 17.12
CA PRO A 438 20.41 1.77 18.16
C PRO A 438 21.80 2.13 17.61
N ASN A 439 22.58 2.87 18.40
CA ASN A 439 23.94 3.35 18.08
C ASN A 439 24.01 4.26 16.85
N TYR A 440 22.88 4.82 16.42
CA TYR A 440 22.81 5.81 15.34
C TYR A 440 22.74 7.23 15.91
N SER A 441 23.41 8.18 15.25
CA SER A 441 23.37 9.60 15.60
C SER A 441 22.82 10.44 14.45
N TRP A 442 21.95 11.41 14.76
CA TRP A 442 21.29 12.25 13.77
C TRP A 442 21.21 13.71 14.24
N LEU A 443 21.06 14.63 13.28
CA LEU A 443 20.80 16.04 13.56
C LEU A 443 19.29 16.31 13.62
N SER A 444 18.89 17.31 14.42
CA SER A 444 17.53 17.85 14.37
C SER A 444 17.25 18.54 13.02
N ASP A 445 15.98 18.79 12.72
CA ASP A 445 15.51 19.39 11.45
C ASP A 445 16.11 20.77 11.16
N ASN A 446 16.61 21.46 12.18
CA ASN A 446 17.29 22.76 12.06
C ASN A 446 18.80 22.69 12.39
N CYS A 447 19.37 21.48 12.51
CA CYS A 447 20.76 21.23 12.84
C CYS A 447 21.27 21.96 14.10
N THR A 448 20.39 22.24 15.06
CA THR A 448 20.76 22.87 16.35
C THR A 448 21.07 21.85 17.45
N LYS A 449 20.73 20.58 17.21
CA LYS A 449 20.94 19.48 18.13
C LYS A 449 21.47 18.27 17.39
N LYS A 450 22.33 17.50 18.08
CA LYS A 450 22.75 16.18 17.66
C LYS A 450 22.26 15.18 18.70
N ASN A 451 21.60 14.13 18.22
CA ASN A 451 21.02 13.08 19.03
C ASN A 451 21.76 11.77 18.78
N VAL A 452 21.75 10.87 19.77
CA VAL A 452 22.25 9.51 19.62
C VAL A 452 21.39 8.55 20.45
N CYS A 453 21.03 7.41 19.86
CA CYS A 453 20.33 6.35 20.57
C CYS A 453 21.34 5.37 21.19
N ILE A 454 21.36 5.29 22.53
CA ILE A 454 22.25 4.39 23.27
C ILE A 454 21.41 3.61 24.29
N MET A 455 21.38 2.29 24.16
CA MET A 455 20.68 1.38 25.09
C MET A 455 19.21 1.76 25.34
N GLY A 456 18.48 2.14 24.28
CA GLY A 456 17.06 2.50 24.36
C GLY A 456 16.79 3.91 24.88
N ALA A 457 17.82 4.70 25.20
CA ALA A 457 17.70 6.10 25.58
C ALA A 457 18.31 7.04 24.52
N ILE A 458 17.63 8.16 24.27
CA ILE A 458 18.13 9.21 23.38
C ILE A 458 18.91 10.22 24.20
N TYR A 459 20.18 10.42 23.83
CA TYR A 459 21.05 11.46 24.38
C TYR A 459 21.17 12.59 23.36
N THR A 460 21.07 13.84 23.83
CA THR A 460 21.06 15.02 22.97
C THR A 460 22.12 16.01 23.42
N GLU A 461 22.90 16.52 22.48
CA GLU A 461 23.85 17.62 22.66
C GLU A 461 23.50 18.80 21.74
N SER A 462 23.84 20.02 22.16
CA SER A 462 23.76 21.19 21.29
C SER A 462 24.72 21.05 20.12
N PHE A 463 24.27 21.41 18.93
CA PHE A 463 25.06 21.32 17.71
C PHE A 463 24.95 22.63 16.92
N THR A 464 25.97 22.96 16.15
CA THR A 464 25.98 24.15 15.28
C THR A 464 26.76 23.81 14.04
N CYS A 465 26.20 24.15 12.87
CA CYS A 465 26.92 23.98 11.62
C CYS A 465 28.20 24.79 11.59
N MET A 466 29.20 24.26 10.89
CA MET A 466 30.47 24.95 10.66
C MET A 466 30.27 26.30 9.94
N GLN A 467 31.25 27.21 10.06
CA GLN A 467 31.20 28.48 9.37
C GLN A 467 31.09 28.28 7.85
N HIS A 468 30.28 29.11 7.19
CA HIS A 468 29.94 29.00 5.76
C HIS A 468 29.20 27.70 5.40
N ALA A 469 28.36 27.22 6.32
CA ALA A 469 27.43 26.13 6.08
C ALA A 469 26.05 26.44 6.66
N HIS A 470 25.02 25.89 6.01
CA HIS A 470 23.63 25.93 6.47
C HIS A 470 23.11 24.50 6.67
N CYS A 471 21.99 24.40 7.38
CA CYS A 471 21.31 23.13 7.58
C CYS A 471 20.52 22.74 6.33
N GLY A 472 20.64 21.49 5.89
CA GLY A 472 19.90 20.95 4.77
C GLY A 472 19.92 19.41 4.80
N VAL A 473 19.60 18.79 3.67
CA VAL A 473 19.56 17.32 3.54
C VAL A 473 20.69 16.85 2.61
N GLU A 474 21.48 15.88 3.04
CA GLU A 474 22.52 15.21 2.24
C GLU A 474 22.37 13.70 2.39
N GLY A 475 22.22 12.98 1.27
CA GLY A 475 22.17 11.51 1.27
C GLY A 475 21.05 10.91 2.13
N GLY A 476 19.91 11.60 2.23
CA GLY A 476 18.78 11.14 3.03
C GLY A 476 18.82 11.54 4.50
N TYR A 477 19.72 12.43 4.92
CA TYR A 477 19.86 12.80 6.34
C TYR A 477 20.06 14.30 6.52
N MET A 478 19.60 14.83 7.65
CA MET A 478 19.92 16.19 8.06
C MET A 478 21.44 16.37 8.19
N ALA A 479 21.98 17.35 7.48
CA ALA A 479 23.40 17.60 7.35
C ALA A 479 23.71 19.10 7.25
N CYS A 480 24.95 19.47 7.57
CA CYS A 480 25.45 20.81 7.28
C CYS A 480 26.05 20.83 5.86
N LEU A 481 25.43 21.62 4.99
CA LEU A 481 25.82 21.82 3.60
C LEU A 481 26.65 23.09 3.49
N CYS A 482 27.77 23.06 2.77
CA CYS A 482 28.55 24.27 2.55
C CYS A 482 27.76 25.26 1.68
N ASP A 483 27.86 26.54 2.03
CA ASP A 483 27.24 27.62 1.27
C ASP A 483 27.84 27.72 -0.14
N CYS A 484 27.09 28.32 -1.07
CA CYS A 484 27.54 28.50 -2.44
C CYS A 484 28.92 29.19 -2.49
N GLY A 485 29.85 28.62 -3.27
CA GLY A 485 31.23 29.08 -3.35
C GLY A 485 32.17 28.51 -2.28
N PHE A 486 31.70 27.58 -1.45
CA PHE A 486 32.52 26.80 -0.52
C PHE A 486 32.33 25.30 -0.75
N ARG A 487 33.36 24.52 -0.42
CA ARG A 487 33.38 23.06 -0.45
C ARG A 487 33.87 22.51 0.89
N LYS A 488 33.47 21.29 1.23
CA LYS A 488 33.99 20.60 2.42
C LYS A 488 35.50 20.41 2.29
N SER A 489 36.24 20.76 3.34
CA SER A 489 37.67 20.49 3.45
C SER A 489 37.94 18.97 3.44
N PRO A 490 39.18 18.52 3.12
CA PRO A 490 39.51 17.09 3.12
C PRO A 490 39.25 16.37 4.45
N ASP A 491 39.40 17.07 5.58
CA ASP A 491 39.10 16.57 6.92
C ASP A 491 37.61 16.66 7.30
N LYS A 492 36.76 17.20 6.41
CA LYS A 492 35.30 17.42 6.57
C LYS A 492 34.91 18.28 7.77
N LYS A 493 35.83 19.07 8.31
CA LYS A 493 35.60 19.89 9.51
C LYS A 493 35.22 21.34 9.19
N ARG A 494 35.46 21.81 7.97
CA ARG A 494 35.26 23.22 7.58
C ARG A 494 34.78 23.33 6.14
N CYS A 495 34.09 24.41 5.83
CA CYS A 495 33.82 24.85 4.47
C CYS A 495 34.92 25.82 4.05
N ILE A 496 35.61 25.50 2.96
CA ILE A 496 36.72 26.28 2.39
C ILE A 496 36.37 26.69 0.97
N ARG A 497 36.90 27.83 0.50
CA ARG A 497 36.70 28.26 -0.89
C ARG A 497 37.39 27.33 -1.89
#